data_AF-F3KHR3-F1
#
_entry.id   AF-F3KHR3-F1
#
_cell.length_a   1.000
_cell.length_b   1.000
_cell.length_c   1.000
_cell.angle_alpha   90.00
_cell.angle_beta   90.00
_cell.angle_gamma   90.00
#
_symmetry.space_group_name_H-M   'P 1'
#
loop_
_entity.id
_entity.type
_entity.pdbx_description
1 polymer ?
#
loop_
_entity_poly.entity_id
_entity_poly.type
_entity_poly.pdbx_seq_one_letter_code
_entity_poly.pdbx_strand_id
1 'polypeptide(L)'
;MKASDIHIEPDDTVVRIRQRVDGVLQEHVMKEKRITSALVLRLKLMSGLDISEKRIPQDGRFSVRVANHDIDIRLSTLPTQFGESVVMRLLDQSAAAIVLTTRACLKKCLLVSAI
;
A
#
# COMPACT_ATOMS: atom_id res chain seq x y z
N MET A 1 3.93 2.22 16.84
CA MET A 1 3.23 2.34 15.55
C MET A 1 3.40 1.07 14.73
N LYS A 2 2.64 0.01 15.06
CA LYS A 2 2.52 -1.19 14.23
C LYS A 2 1.40 -0.98 13.21
N ALA A 3 1.73 -0.82 11.93
CA ALA A 3 0.71 -0.75 10.88
C ALA A 3 0.27 -2.17 10.49
N SER A 4 -1.02 -2.51 10.66
CA SER A 4 -1.56 -3.83 10.23
C SER A 4 -2.19 -3.78 8.83
N ASP A 5 -2.84 -2.67 8.52
CA ASP A 5 -3.55 -2.47 7.25
C ASP A 5 -3.25 -1.06 6.74
N ILE A 6 -3.00 -0.95 5.43
CA ILE A 6 -2.82 0.32 4.70
C ILE A 6 -3.86 0.34 3.57
N HIS A 7 -4.65 1.40 3.52
CA HIS A 7 -5.65 1.67 2.49
C HIS A 7 -5.20 2.90 1.71
N ILE A 8 -5.19 2.81 0.38
CA ILE A 8 -4.92 3.92 -0.52
C ILE A 8 -6.15 4.08 -1.40
N GLU A 9 -6.88 5.15 -1.19
CA GLU A 9 -8.20 5.39 -1.78
C GLU A 9 -8.15 6.68 -2.59
N PRO A 10 -8.13 6.59 -3.94
CA PRO A 10 -8.28 7.77 -4.77
C PRO A 10 -9.71 8.31 -4.67
N ASP A 11 -9.83 9.62 -4.50
CA ASP A 11 -11.06 10.38 -4.63
C ASP A 11 -10.96 11.30 -5.87
N ASP A 12 -11.92 12.20 -6.07
CA ASP A 12 -11.98 13.09 -7.22
C ASP A 12 -10.67 13.89 -7.40
N THR A 13 -10.28 14.63 -6.35
CA THR A 13 -9.10 15.52 -6.38
C THR A 13 -8.00 15.14 -5.40
N VAL A 14 -8.26 14.20 -4.50
CA VAL A 14 -7.36 13.83 -3.40
C VAL A 14 -7.14 12.33 -3.35
N VAL A 15 -6.15 11.92 -2.57
CA VAL A 15 -5.87 10.54 -2.21
C VAL A 15 -5.97 10.45 -0.70
N ARG A 16 -6.85 9.57 -0.21
CA ARG A 16 -6.91 9.24 1.22
C ARG A 16 -6.05 8.02 1.48
N ILE A 17 -5.07 8.17 2.36
CA ILE A 17 -4.25 7.07 2.86
C ILE A 17 -4.70 6.82 4.29
N ARG A 18 -5.31 5.67 4.55
CA ARG A 18 -5.74 5.25 5.88
C ARG A 18 -4.87 4.11 6.35
N GLN A 19 -4.38 4.20 7.57
CA GLN A 19 -3.50 3.19 8.15
C GLN A 19 -4.02 2.78 9.53
N ARG A 20 -4.11 1.48 9.78
CA ARG A 20 -4.41 0.98 11.11
C ARG A 20 -3.11 0.82 11.87
N VAL A 21 -2.85 1.70 12.82
CA VAL A 21 -1.64 1.74 13.63
C VAL A 21 -2.00 1.44 15.08
N ASP A 22 -1.47 0.35 15.63
CA ASP A 22 -1.75 -0.07 17.01
C ASP A 22 -3.27 -0.16 17.31
N GLY A 23 -4.05 -0.61 16.30
CA GLY A 23 -5.52 -0.72 16.35
C GLY A 23 -6.28 0.55 15.98
N VAL A 24 -5.62 1.72 16.05
CA VAL A 24 -6.23 3.03 15.75
C VAL A 24 -6.13 3.35 14.26
N LEU A 25 -7.25 3.77 13.65
CA LEU A 25 -7.25 4.23 12.26
C LEU A 25 -6.73 5.67 12.19
N GLN A 26 -5.67 5.88 11.43
CA GLN A 26 -5.12 7.20 11.15
C GLN A 26 -5.35 7.54 9.68
N GLU A 27 -5.84 8.74 9.40
CA GLU A 27 -6.12 9.22 8.05
C GLU A 27 -5.11 10.31 7.64
N HIS A 28 -4.61 10.20 6.42
CA HIS A 28 -3.79 11.21 5.76
C HIS A 28 -4.38 11.52 4.38
N VAL A 29 -4.61 12.80 4.10
CA VAL A 29 -5.14 13.25 2.81
C VAL A 29 -4.04 13.96 2.03
N MET A 30 -3.81 13.53 0.79
CA MET A 30 -2.85 14.12 -0.13
C MET A 30 -3.57 14.71 -1.35
N LYS A 31 -3.15 15.87 -1.83
CA LYS A 31 -3.76 16.53 -3.01
C LYS A 31 -3.23 16.02 -4.36
N GLU A 32 -2.27 15.11 -4.35
CA GLU A 32 -1.52 14.68 -5.54
C GLU A 32 -2.03 13.34 -6.07
N LYS A 33 -3.21 13.34 -6.72
CA LYS A 33 -3.84 12.15 -7.31
C LYS A 33 -2.96 11.41 -8.33
N ARG A 34 -2.06 12.13 -9.01
CA ARG A 34 -1.16 11.55 -10.02
C ARG A 34 -0.21 10.49 -9.44
N ILE A 35 0.09 10.55 -8.14
CA ILE A 35 1.00 9.58 -7.50
C ILE A 35 0.32 8.20 -7.39
N THR A 36 -1.00 8.14 -7.27
CA THR A 36 -1.73 6.89 -7.06
C THR A 36 -1.61 5.93 -8.23
N SER A 37 -1.67 6.42 -9.48
CA SER A 37 -1.58 5.54 -10.65
C SER A 37 -0.20 4.88 -10.78
N ALA A 38 0.87 5.64 -10.52
CA ALA A 38 2.23 5.12 -10.47
C ALA A 38 2.41 4.11 -9.32
N LEU A 39 1.82 4.41 -8.17
CA LEU A 39 1.84 3.53 -6.99
C LEU A 39 1.14 2.20 -7.25
N VAL A 40 -0.08 2.22 -7.79
CA VAL A 40 -0.85 1.01 -8.12
C VAL A 40 -0.08 0.14 -9.09
N LEU A 41 0.50 0.74 -10.15
CA LEU A 41 1.29 0.00 -11.14
C LEU A 41 2.50 -0.68 -10.49
N ARG A 42 3.22 0.03 -9.61
CA ARG A 42 4.37 -0.55 -8.90
C ARG A 42 3.96 -1.70 -7.99
N LEU A 43 2.87 -1.53 -7.24
CA LEU A 43 2.36 -2.57 -6.34
C LEU A 43 1.90 -3.81 -7.12
N LYS A 44 1.18 -3.63 -8.23
CA LYS A 44 0.78 -4.73 -9.11
C LYS A 44 1.98 -5.51 -9.65
N LEU A 45 3.03 -4.83 -10.10
CA LEU A 45 4.28 -5.48 -10.54
C LEU A 45 4.93 -6.28 -9.41
N MET A 46 5.00 -5.71 -8.20
CA MET A 46 5.62 -6.39 -7.05
C MET A 46 4.85 -7.65 -6.65
N SER A 47 3.53 -7.65 -6.81
CA SER A 47 2.64 -8.77 -6.46
C SER A 47 2.30 -9.70 -7.62
N GLY A 48 2.89 -9.50 -8.81
CA GLY A 48 2.62 -10.32 -10.00
C GLY A 48 1.20 -10.18 -10.57
N LEU A 49 0.54 -9.05 -10.36
CA LEU A 49 -0.80 -8.77 -10.88
C LEU A 49 -0.75 -8.17 -12.29
N ASP A 50 -1.85 -8.29 -13.02
CA ASP A 50 -1.97 -7.73 -14.37
C ASP A 50 -2.12 -6.20 -14.31
N ILE A 51 -1.10 -5.50 -14.78
CA ILE A 51 -1.05 -4.03 -14.83
C ILE A 51 -1.98 -3.43 -15.89
N SER A 52 -2.36 -4.21 -16.90
CA SER A 52 -3.24 -3.79 -17.99
C SER A 52 -4.71 -3.87 -17.56
N GLU A 53 -5.05 -4.82 -16.69
CA GLU A 53 -6.40 -5.00 -16.18
C GLU A 53 -6.68 -4.07 -14.99
N LYS A 54 -7.74 -3.28 -15.09
CA LYS A 54 -8.16 -2.27 -14.12
C LYS A 54 -9.67 -2.26 -13.85
N ARG A 55 -10.41 -3.23 -14.40
CA ARG A 55 -11.87 -3.31 -14.39
C ARG A 55 -12.39 -4.37 -13.43
N ILE A 56 -11.52 -5.28 -12.99
CA ILE A 56 -11.86 -6.32 -12.01
C ILE A 56 -10.96 -6.19 -10.77
N PRO A 57 -11.45 -6.64 -9.59
CA PRO A 57 -10.60 -6.77 -8.42
C PRO A 57 -9.47 -7.77 -8.68
N GLN A 58 -8.30 -7.54 -8.08
CA GLN A 58 -7.16 -8.45 -8.15
C GLN A 58 -6.52 -8.60 -6.77
N ASP A 59 -6.04 -9.80 -6.47
CA ASP A 59 -5.39 -10.13 -5.21
C ASP A 59 -4.02 -10.74 -5.47
N GLY A 60 -3.02 -10.26 -4.76
CA GLY A 60 -1.64 -10.70 -4.89
C GLY A 60 -0.94 -10.77 -3.55
N ARG A 61 0.26 -11.34 -3.55
CA ARG A 61 1.14 -11.36 -2.39
C ARG A 61 2.55 -11.05 -2.83
N PHE A 62 3.30 -10.39 -1.96
CA PHE A 62 4.72 -10.17 -2.15
C PHE A 62 5.39 -9.99 -0.80
N SER A 63 6.69 -10.26 -0.74
CA SER A 63 7.47 -10.07 0.49
C SER A 63 8.42 -8.91 0.30
N VAL A 64 8.60 -8.08 1.32
CA VAL A 64 9.58 -7.00 1.32
C VAL A 64 10.43 -7.08 2.56
N ARG A 65 11.75 -7.00 2.37
CA ARG A 65 12.69 -6.87 3.47
C ARG A 65 12.75 -5.43 3.94
N VAL A 66 12.32 -5.09 5.15
CA VAL A 66 12.43 -3.75 5.76
C VAL A 66 13.25 -3.86 7.04
N ALA A 67 14.30 -3.04 7.18
CA ALA A 67 15.16 -3.04 8.38
C ALA A 67 15.61 -4.45 8.84
N ASN A 68 16.04 -5.30 7.89
CA ASN A 68 16.41 -6.72 8.09
C ASN A 68 15.29 -7.69 8.50
N HIS A 69 14.02 -7.28 8.40
CA HIS A 69 12.87 -8.15 8.62
C HIS A 69 12.13 -8.39 7.31
N ASP A 70 11.80 -9.65 7.05
CA ASP A 70 10.97 -10.04 5.91
C ASP A 70 9.49 -9.91 6.29
N ILE A 71 8.76 -9.12 5.51
CA ILE A 71 7.36 -8.80 5.76
C ILE A 71 6.57 -9.32 4.57
N ASP A 72 5.62 -10.20 4.84
CA ASP A 72 4.68 -10.64 3.82
C ASP A 72 3.53 -9.65 3.71
N ILE A 73 3.25 -9.25 2.49
CA ILE A 73 2.21 -8.28 2.20
C ILE A 73 1.17 -8.96 1.33
N ARG A 74 -0.07 -8.96 1.79
CA ARG A 74 -1.23 -9.27 0.95
C ARG A 74 -1.72 -7.97 0.34
N LEU A 75 -1.78 -7.92 -0.99
CA LEU A 75 -2.25 -6.78 -1.76
C LEU A 75 -3.60 -7.13 -2.37
N SER A 76 -4.55 -6.22 -2.27
CA SER A 76 -5.81 -6.28 -3.00
C SER A 76 -6.02 -4.96 -3.73
N THR A 77 -6.37 -5.01 -5.01
CA THR A 77 -6.73 -3.83 -5.81
C THR A 77 -8.20 -3.91 -6.19
N LEU A 78 -8.91 -2.78 -6.09
CA LEU A 78 -10.33 -2.68 -6.41
C LEU A 78 -10.56 -1.51 -7.39
N PRO A 79 -11.21 -1.72 -8.54
CA PRO A 79 -11.66 -0.63 -9.40
C PRO A 79 -12.64 0.29 -8.67
N THR A 80 -12.42 1.60 -8.77
CA THR A 80 -13.30 2.65 -8.21
C THR A 80 -13.58 3.71 -9.27
N GLN A 81 -14.53 4.62 -9.01
CA GLN A 81 -14.85 5.71 -9.93
C GLN A 81 -13.64 6.60 -10.27
N PHE A 82 -12.70 6.75 -9.34
CA PHE A 82 -11.59 7.70 -9.43
C PHE A 82 -10.22 7.06 -9.69
N GLY A 83 -10.18 5.75 -9.91
CA GLY A 83 -8.94 4.99 -10.11
C GLY A 83 -9.03 3.61 -9.46
N GLU A 84 -7.90 3.07 -9.02
CA GLU A 84 -7.85 1.80 -8.31
C GLU A 84 -7.56 2.04 -6.83
N SER A 85 -8.45 1.57 -5.97
CA SER A 85 -8.20 1.52 -4.54
C SER A 85 -7.31 0.34 -4.24
N VAL A 86 -6.41 0.51 -3.27
CA VAL A 86 -5.46 -0.52 -2.86
C VAL A 86 -5.56 -0.76 -1.38
N VAL A 87 -5.65 -2.03 -0.99
CA VAL A 87 -5.53 -2.46 0.39
C VAL A 87 -4.31 -3.36 0.52
N MET A 88 -3.43 -3.02 1.46
CA MET A 88 -2.29 -3.83 1.84
C MET A 88 -2.47 -4.29 3.28
N ARG A 89 -2.35 -5.60 3.50
CA ARG A 89 -2.25 -6.18 4.83
C ARG A 89 -0.86 -6.70 5.05
N LEU A 90 -0.22 -6.21 6.11
CA LEU A 90 1.12 -6.58 6.49
C LEU A 90 1.03 -7.75 7.47
N LEU A 91 1.62 -8.88 7.09
CA LEU A 91 1.72 -10.09 7.90
C LEU A 91 3.17 -10.22 8.34
N ASP A 92 3.39 -10.09 9.64
CA ASP A 92 4.70 -10.32 10.23
C ASP A 92 4.88 -11.82 10.49
N GLN A 93 5.94 -12.41 9.94
CA GLN A 93 6.33 -13.79 10.25
C GLN A 93 7.19 -13.87 11.52
N SER A 94 7.70 -12.75 12.03
CA SER A 94 8.52 -12.69 13.23
C SER A 94 7.63 -12.41 14.44
N ALA A 95 7.66 -13.27 15.45
CA ALA A 95 6.96 -13.05 16.73
C ALA A 95 7.44 -11.79 17.51
N ALA A 96 8.40 -11.05 16.96
CA ALA A 96 8.95 -9.82 17.53
C ALA A 96 8.15 -8.62 17.06
N ALA A 97 7.39 -8.04 17.99
CA ALA A 97 6.60 -6.83 17.85
C ALA A 97 7.39 -5.61 17.29
N ILE A 98 7.48 -5.45 15.97
CA ILE A 98 8.16 -4.31 15.36
C ILE A 98 7.17 -3.19 14.99
N VAL A 99 7.56 -1.97 15.36
CA VAL A 99 6.89 -0.71 15.03
C VAL A 99 7.17 -0.35 13.57
N LEU A 100 6.38 -0.91 12.64
CA LEU A 100 6.48 -0.56 11.23
C LEU A 100 5.82 0.80 10.95
N THR A 101 6.64 1.83 10.72
CA THR A 101 6.11 3.12 10.26
C THR A 101 5.72 3.00 8.80
N THR A 102 4.49 3.38 8.45
CA THR A 102 3.97 3.39 7.07
C THR A 102 4.90 4.09 6.10
N ARG A 103 5.58 5.16 6.52
CA ARG A 103 6.63 5.83 5.73
C ARG A 103 7.75 4.90 5.29
N ALA A 104 8.17 3.93 6.09
CA ALA A 104 9.26 3.01 5.73
C ALA A 104 8.79 1.97 4.70
N CYS A 105 7.60 1.38 4.90
CA CYS A 105 7.01 0.45 3.94
C CYS A 105 6.68 1.15 2.62
N LEU A 106 6.04 2.32 2.69
CA LEU A 106 5.75 3.14 1.54
C LEU A 106 7.05 3.54 0.86
N LYS A 107 8.05 4.15 1.51
CA LYS A 107 9.32 4.50 0.86
C LYS A 107 10.03 3.32 0.18
N LYS A 108 9.96 2.12 0.75
CA LYS A 108 10.63 0.93 0.21
C LYS A 108 9.86 0.27 -0.94
N CYS A 109 8.53 0.30 -0.89
CA CYS A 109 7.68 -0.12 -2.01
C CYS A 109 7.62 0.95 -3.13
N LEU A 110 7.67 2.23 -2.75
CA LEU A 110 7.46 3.37 -3.64
C LEU A 110 8.72 3.87 -4.32
N LEU A 111 9.91 3.77 -3.71
CA LEU A 111 11.15 4.36 -4.24
C LEU A 111 10.90 5.68 -5.00
N VAL A 112 10.11 6.57 -4.40
CA VAL A 112 10.05 7.98 -4.81
C VAL A 112 11.19 8.66 -4.05
N SER A 113 12.41 8.33 -4.45
CA SER A 113 13.55 9.20 -4.25
C SER A 113 13.77 9.87 -5.61
N ALA A 114 13.71 11.21 -5.63
CA ALA A 114 13.87 12.11 -6.77
C ALA A 114 12.63 12.36 -7.65
N ILE A 115 11.69 13.13 -7.10
CA ILE A 115 11.38 14.48 -7.62
C ILE A 115 11.36 15.42 -6.41
#